data_AF-A0ABD5DWH2-F1
#
_entry.id   AF-A0ABD5DWH2-F1
#
_cell.length_a   1.000
_cell.length_b   1.000
_cell.length_c   1.000
_cell.angle_alpha   90.00
_cell.angle_beta   90.00
_cell.angle_gamma   90.00
#
_symmetry.space_group_name_H-M   'P 1'
#
loop_
_entity.id
_entity.type
_entity.pdbx_description
1 polymer ?
#
loop_
_entity_poly.entity_id
_entity_poly.type
_entity_poly.pdbx_seq_one_letter_code
_entity_poly.pdbx_strand_id
1 'polypeptide(L)' 'MSMSSIPSSSPGGKRYGWVEKIGNKVPHPFLLFIYLIAVLIAATAILSALNVGVQNPTDGSRVVVKNLLSVEGLH' A
#
# COMPACT_ATOMS: atom_id res chain seq x y z
N MET A 1 50.27 21.10 6.67
CA MET A 1 49.19 22.09 6.70
C MET A 1 47.90 21.34 6.98
N SER A 2 47.43 21.43 8.22
CA SER A 2 46.27 20.69 8.72
C SER A 2 44.99 21.39 8.24
N MET A 3 44.26 20.81 7.30
CA MET A 3 42.91 21.27 6.97
C MET A 3 41.92 20.61 7.93
N SER A 4 41.33 21.45 8.77
CA SER A 4 40.26 21.13 9.72
C SER A 4 39.04 20.55 9.00
N SER A 5 38.74 19.28 9.25
CA SER A 5 37.44 18.69 8.92
C SER A 5 36.39 19.23 9.89
N ILE A 6 35.68 20.28 9.49
CA ILE A 6 34.50 20.75 10.24
C ILE A 6 33.41 19.68 10.12
N PRO A 7 32.93 19.06 11.21
CA PRO A 7 31.74 18.22 11.15
C PRO A 7 30.51 19.13 11.02
N SER A 8 30.05 19.32 9.79
CA SER A 8 28.76 19.96 9.47
C SER A 8 27.62 19.06 9.95
N SER A 9 27.24 19.21 11.22
CA SER A 9 26.04 18.58 11.77
C SER A 9 24.82 19.45 11.48
N SER A 10 24.25 19.28 10.29
CA SER A 10 23.00 19.96 9.91
C SER A 10 21.86 19.51 10.84
N PRO A 11 21.23 20.41 11.62
CA PRO A 11 20.13 20.07 12.55
C PRO A 11 18.89 19.49 11.87
N GLY A 12 18.77 19.62 10.55
CA GLY A 12 17.70 19.04 9.73
C GLY A 12 17.94 17.60 9.27
N GLY A 13 19.15 17.05 9.45
CA GLY A 13 19.57 15.78 8.85
C GLY A 13 18.79 14.54 9.29
N LYS A 14 18.13 14.59 10.46
CA LYS A 14 17.36 13.44 10.99
C LYS A 14 16.14 13.10 10.13
N ARG A 15 15.45 14.10 9.59
CA ARG A 15 14.26 13.88 8.73
C ARG A 15 14.67 13.40 7.35
N TYR A 16 15.67 14.02 6.75
CA TYR A 16 16.18 13.63 5.44
C TYR A 16 16.77 12.22 5.45
N GLY A 17 17.56 11.87 6.48
CA GLY A 17 18.10 10.52 6.62
C GLY A 17 17.03 9.44 6.88
N TRP A 18 15.87 9.80 7.45
CA TRP A 18 14.74 8.89 7.58
C TRP A 18 14.03 8.67 6.23
N VAL A 19 13.81 9.74 5.46
CA VAL A 19 13.22 9.66 4.12
C VAL A 19 14.11 8.87 3.17
N GLU A 20 15.43 9.08 3.17
CA GLU A 20 16.37 8.29 2.35
C GLU A 20 16.33 6.80 2.68
N LYS A 21 16.31 6.45 3.98
CA LYS A 21 16.22 5.05 4.42
C LYS A 21 14.91 4.38 3.99
N ILE A 22 13.82 5.13 3.94
CA ILE A 22 12.52 4.62 3.46
C ILE A 22 12.53 4.49 1.95
N GLY A 23 13.00 5.51 1.23
CA GLY A 23 13.09 5.52 -0.23
C GLY A 23 13.93 4.35 -0.76
N ASN A 24 15.07 4.06 -0.13
CA ASN A 24 15.93 2.94 -0.54
C ASN A 24 15.36 1.55 -0.20
N LYS A 25 14.32 1.49 0.65
CA LYS A 25 13.60 0.25 0.97
C LYS A 25 12.38 0.02 0.09
N VAL A 26 11.98 1.00 -0.71
CA VAL A 26 10.85 0.84 -1.64
C VAL A 26 11.24 -0.25 -2.65
N PRO A 27 10.56 -1.42 -2.64
CA PRO A 27 10.86 -2.48 -3.58
C PRO A 27 10.50 -2.01 -5.00
N HIS A 28 11.12 -2.63 -6.01
CA HIS A 28 10.86 -2.34 -7.42
C HIS A 28 9.36 -2.15 -7.69
N PRO A 29 8.92 -1.14 -8.47
CA PRO A 29 7.50 -0.79 -8.61
C PRO A 29 6.58 -1.97 -8.90
N PHE A 30 7.04 -2.93 -9.71
CA PHE A 30 6.34 -4.18 -9.98
C PHE A 30 5.96 -4.99 -8.73
N LEU A 31 6.89 -5.13 -7.78
CA LEU A 31 6.63 -5.84 -6.52
C LEU A 31 5.61 -5.11 -5.65
N LEU A 32 5.61 -3.77 -5.69
CA LEU A 32 4.60 -2.98 -4.97
C LEU A 32 3.19 -3.31 -5.45
N PHE A 33 2.99 -3.46 -6.76
CA PHE A 33 1.71 -3.91 -7.30
C PHE A 33 1.36 -5.35 -6.89
N ILE A 34 2.34 -6.26 -6.86
CA ILE A 34 2.11 -7.63 -6.36
C ILE A 34 1.64 -7.61 -4.91
N TYR A 35 2.29 -6.83 -4.04
CA TYR A 35 1.87 -6.68 -2.65
C TYR A 35 0.47 -6.06 -2.55
N LEU A 36 0.16 -5.05 -3.36
CA LEU A 36 -1.17 -4.44 -3.41
C LEU A 36 -2.24 -5.46 -3.82
N ILE A 37 -1.98 -6.28 -4.83
CA ILE A 37 -2.88 -7.34 -5.29
C ILE A 37 -3.07 -8.40 -4.19
N ALA A 38 -1.99 -8.85 -3.55
CA ALA A 38 -2.08 -9.82 -2.46
C ALA A 38 -2.92 -9.29 -1.28
N VAL A 39 -2.71 -8.03 -0.90
CA VAL A 39 -3.51 -7.36 0.13
C VAL A 39 -4.97 -7.21 -0.30
N LEU A 40 -5.22 -6.82 -1.55
CA LEU A 40 -6.57 -6.68 -2.10
C LEU A 40 -7.33 -8.02 -2.11
N ILE A 41 -6.65 -9.11 -2.49
CA ILE A 41 -7.19 -10.46 -2.43
C ILE A 41 -7.58 -10.83 -0.99
N ALA A 42 -6.69 -10.63 -0.03
CA ALA A 42 -6.98 -10.91 1.38
C ALA A 42 -8.15 -10.06 1.91
N ALA A 43 -8.17 -8.77 1.59
CA ALA A 43 -9.23 -7.85 2.02
C ALA A 43 -10.59 -8.27 1.43
N THR A 44 -10.66 -8.50 0.12
CA THR A 44 -11.91 -8.90 -0.55
C THR A 44 -12.43 -10.25 -0.05
N ALA A 45 -11.55 -11.20 0.28
CA ALA A 45 -11.94 -12.47 0.89
C ALA A 45 -12.61 -12.27 2.27
N ILE A 46 -12.04 -11.44 3.14
CA ILE A 46 -12.59 -11.15 4.47
C ILE A 46 -13.91 -10.38 4.37
N LEU A 47 -13.93 -9.30 3.58
CA LEU A 47 -15.11 -8.45 3.39
C LEU A 47 -16.29 -9.21 2.79
N SER A 48 -16.02 -10.11 1.84
CA SER A 48 -17.03 -10.96 1.23
C SER A 48 -17.54 -12.03 2.21
N ALA A 49 -16.67 -12.64 3.03
CA ALA A 49 -17.08 -13.59 4.06
C ALA A 49 -18.03 -12.96 5.09
N LEU A 50 -17.86 -11.66 5.38
CA LEU A 50 -18.73 -10.88 6.26
C LEU A 50 -20.03 -10.38 5.57
N ASN A 51 -20.28 -10.74 4.30
CA ASN A 51 -21.44 -10.28 3.52
C ASN A 51 -21.58 -8.75 3.49
N VAL A 52 -20.45 -8.03 3.53
CA VAL A 52 -20.44 -6.56 3.47
C VAL A 52 -20.98 -6.12 2.12
N GLY A 53 -21.96 -5.23 2.16
CA GLY A 53 -22.56 -4.66 0.96
C GLY A 53 -23.04 -3.24 1.22
N VAL A 54 -23.00 -2.43 0.17
CA VAL A 54 -23.38 -1.01 0.20
C VAL A 54 -24.54 -0.80 -0.77
N GLN A 55 -25.48 0.07 -0.41
CA GLN A 55 -26.57 0.46 -1.29
C GLN A 55 -26.02 1.42 -2.36
N ASN A 56 -26.23 1.11 -3.64
CA ASN A 56 -25.84 2.02 -4.71
C ASN A 56 -26.75 3.26 -4.67
N PRO A 57 -26.21 4.48 -4.51
CA PRO A 57 -27.01 5.70 -4.45
C PRO A 57 -27.69 6.07 -5.79
N THR A 58 -27.25 5.48 -6.90
CA THR A 58 -27.81 5.74 -8.23
C THR A 58 -29.09 4.95 -8.49
N ASP A 59 -29.12 3.67 -8.11
CA ASP A 59 -30.21 2.75 -8.48
C ASP A 59 -30.87 2.04 -7.28
N GLY A 60 -30.39 2.28 -6.05
CA GLY A 60 -30.90 1.64 -4.83
C GLY A 60 -30.56 0.15 -4.69
N SER A 61 -29.92 -0.44 -5.68
CA SER A 61 -29.51 -1.85 -5.67
C SER A 61 -28.42 -2.11 -4.62
N ARG A 62 -28.43 -3.30 -4.01
CA ARG A 62 -27.43 -3.70 -3.03
C ARG A 62 -26.20 -4.26 -3.74
N VAL A 63 -25.06 -3.59 -3.61
CA VAL A 63 -23.77 -4.04 -4.16
C VAL A 63 -23.00 -4.74 -3.05
N VAL A 64 -22.79 -6.05 -3.20
CA VAL A 64 -22.02 -6.88 -2.26
C VAL A 64 -20.56 -6.97 -2.68
N VAL A 65 -19.65 -7.09 -1.70
CA VAL A 65 -18.22 -7.27 -1.99
C VAL A 65 -18.00 -8.63 -2.64
N LYS A 66 -17.47 -8.62 -3.87
CA LYS A 66 -17.06 -9.83 -4.59
C LYS A 66 -15.64 -10.22 -4.16
N ASN A 67 -15.49 -11.47 -3.74
CA ASN A 67 -14.18 -12.04 -3.46
C ASN A 67 -13.45 -12.34 -4.77
N LEU A 68 -12.23 -11.80 -4.94
CA LEU A 68 -11.40 -12.03 -6.13
C LEU A 68 -10.87 -13.47 -6.23
N LEU A 69 -10.92 -14.25 -5.16
CA LEU A 69 -10.63 -15.70 -5.16
C LEU A 69 -11.87 -16.56 -5.45
N SER A 70 -13.07 -15.98 -5.44
CA SER A 70 -14.27 -16.73 -5.80
C SER A 70 -14.29 -16.94 -7.31
N VAL A 71 -14.62 -18.17 -7.71
CA VAL A 71 -14.61 -18.68 -9.09
C VAL A 71 -15.48 -17.83 -10.06
N GLU A 72 -16.33 -16.94 -9.53
CA GLU A 72 -17.07 -15.93 -10.30
C GLU A 72 -16.17 -14.92 -11.06
N GLY A 73 -14.91 -14.76 -10.66
CA GLY A 73 -13.93 -13.93 -11.38
C GLY A 73 -13.23 -14.62 -12.56
N LEU A 74 -13.41 -15.94 -12.72
CA LEU A 74 -12.80 -16.77 -13.76
C LEU A 74 -13.77 -17.04 -14.93
N HIS A 75 -14.53 -16.04 -15.34
CA HIS A 75 -15.41 -16.12 -16.52
C HIS A 75 -14.89 -15.24 -17.65
#